data_AF-A0A5B6ZDA1-F1
#
_entry.id   AF-A0A5B6ZDA1-F1
#
_cell.length_a   1.000
_cell.length_b   1.000
_cell.length_c   1.000
_cell.angle_alpha   90.00
_cell.angle_beta   90.00
_cell.angle_gamma   90.00
#
_symmetry.space_group_name_H-M   'P 1'
#
loop_
_entity.id
_entity.type
_entity.pdbx_description
1 polymer ?
#
loop_
_entity_poly.entity_id
_entity_poly.type
_entity_poly.pdbx_seq_one_letter_code
_entity_poly.pdbx_strand_id
1 'polypeptide(L)'
;MSITANPPAVRSFYLSRSSTGMPRLRMALRSDAITVAPILTKLQKDCATPLPVLRHVADAMAADMRAGLAVDGGSDLKMILSYVDSLPTGNEKGLFYALDLGGTNFRVLRVQLGGKDERVVATEFEQVSIPQELMFGTSEELFDFIASGLAQFAQKEGGKFHLPRGRIREIGFTFSFPVKQTSIDSGILIKWTKGFAVSGTAGKDVVACLNKAMERQGLDMRVSALVNDTVGTLAGARYWDDDVM
;
A
#
# COMPACT_ATOMS: atom_id res chain seq x y z
N MET A 1 13.44 -16.08 -40.53
CA MET A 1 14.70 -16.80 -40.81
C MET A 1 14.55 -18.21 -40.29
N SER A 2 14.68 -19.21 -41.18
CA SER A 2 14.51 -20.63 -40.88
C SER A 2 15.52 -21.13 -39.86
N ILE A 3 15.06 -21.95 -38.92
CA ILE A 3 15.93 -22.75 -38.05
C ILE A 3 16.23 -24.05 -38.79
N THR A 4 17.47 -24.21 -39.26
CA THR A 4 17.98 -25.44 -39.85
C THR A 4 18.35 -26.43 -38.73
N ALA A 5 17.64 -27.55 -38.67
CA ALA A 5 18.02 -28.68 -37.83
C ALA A 5 19.15 -29.46 -38.52
N ASN A 6 20.33 -29.52 -37.89
CA ASN A 6 21.41 -30.42 -38.33
C ASN A 6 21.09 -31.85 -37.87
N PRO A 7 21.31 -32.88 -38.72
CA PRO A 7 21.14 -34.28 -38.32
C PRO A 7 22.30 -34.75 -37.44
N PRO A 8 22.10 -35.77 -36.58
CA PRO A 8 23.17 -36.25 -35.71
C PRO A 8 24.23 -37.00 -36.53
N ALA A 9 25.50 -36.65 -36.32
CA ALA A 9 26.63 -37.32 -36.92
C ALA A 9 26.70 -38.80 -36.46
N VAL A 10 26.84 -39.70 -37.44
CA VAL A 10 27.07 -41.14 -37.26
C VAL A 10 28.39 -41.35 -36.49
N ARG A 11 28.32 -42.08 -35.37
CA ARG A 11 29.49 -42.36 -34.51
C ARG A 11 30.34 -43.50 -35.06
N SER A 12 31.66 -43.34 -34.95
CA SER A 12 32.64 -44.42 -35.11
C SER A 12 32.59 -45.36 -33.89
N PHE A 13 32.54 -46.67 -34.16
CA PHE A 13 32.58 -47.73 -33.16
C PHE A 13 34.02 -48.14 -32.91
N TYR A 14 34.49 -48.03 -31.66
CA TYR A 14 35.70 -48.72 -31.22
C TYR A 14 35.32 -49.95 -30.40
N LEU A 15 35.63 -51.13 -30.94
CA LEU A 15 35.58 -52.41 -30.25
C LEU A 15 36.97 -52.69 -29.65
N SER A 16 37.16 -52.52 -28.34
CA SER A 16 38.29 -53.15 -27.65
C SER A 16 37.93 -54.59 -27.34
N ARG A 17 38.59 -55.55 -28.00
CA ARG A 17 38.50 -56.97 -27.63
C ARG A 17 39.21 -57.19 -26.30
N SER A 18 38.46 -57.60 -25.27
CA SER A 18 39.02 -58.30 -24.11
C SER A 18 38.55 -59.76 -24.17
N SER A 19 39.47 -60.68 -23.91
CA SER A 19 39.18 -62.11 -23.73
C SER A 19 38.51 -62.31 -22.38
N THR A 20 37.38 -63.00 -22.37
CA THR A 20 36.57 -63.45 -21.21
C THR A 20 35.86 -62.36 -20.41
N GLY A 21 34.55 -62.22 -20.63
CA GLY A 21 33.63 -61.42 -19.80
C GLY A 21 32.54 -60.75 -20.64
N MET A 22 31.26 -60.93 -20.29
CA MET A 22 30.12 -60.33 -21.01
C MET A 22 30.31 -58.80 -21.22
N PRO A 23 29.98 -58.26 -22.40
CA PRO A 23 30.10 -56.83 -22.66
C PRO A 23 29.06 -56.07 -21.82
N ARG A 24 29.50 -55.35 -20.80
CA ARG A 24 28.67 -54.36 -20.11
C ARG A 24 28.65 -53.08 -20.93
N LEU A 25 27.52 -52.81 -21.60
CA LEU A 25 27.26 -51.53 -22.24
C LEU A 25 27.00 -50.47 -21.16
N ARG A 26 28.02 -49.70 -20.78
CA ARG A 26 27.82 -48.50 -19.94
C ARG A 26 27.39 -47.35 -20.84
N MET A 27 26.09 -47.07 -20.86
CA MET A 27 25.56 -45.83 -21.41
C MET A 27 25.89 -44.70 -20.44
N ALA A 28 26.93 -43.92 -20.74
CA ALA A 28 27.13 -42.64 -20.07
C ALA A 28 26.12 -41.64 -20.64
N LEU A 29 25.00 -41.46 -19.95
CA LEU A 29 24.13 -40.31 -20.16
C LEU A 29 24.92 -39.08 -19.70
N ARG A 30 25.52 -38.35 -20.66
CA ARG A 30 25.92 -36.97 -20.40
C ARG A 30 24.63 -36.17 -20.27
N SER A 31 24.20 -35.98 -19.03
CA SER A 31 23.30 -34.89 -18.69
C SER A 31 24.06 -33.61 -19.01
N ASP A 32 23.62 -32.89 -20.06
CA ASP A 32 23.96 -31.48 -20.22
C ASP A 32 23.19 -30.71 -19.14
N ALA A 33 23.59 -30.91 -17.89
CA ALA A 33 23.18 -30.04 -16.81
C ALA A 33 23.83 -28.69 -17.09
N ILE A 34 23.04 -27.73 -17.56
CA ILE A 34 23.43 -26.32 -17.52
C ILE A 34 23.83 -26.05 -16.08
N THR A 35 25.14 -25.91 -15.83
CA THR A 35 25.63 -25.60 -14.50
C THR A 35 24.98 -24.29 -14.09
N VAL A 36 24.13 -24.32 -13.06
CA VAL A 36 23.39 -23.14 -12.57
C VAL A 36 24.34 -22.15 -11.87
N ALA A 37 25.53 -22.62 -11.48
CA ALA A 37 26.51 -21.84 -10.72
C ALA A 37 26.98 -20.52 -11.37
N PRO A 38 27.29 -20.44 -12.68
CA PRO A 38 27.65 -19.17 -13.33
C PRO A 38 26.47 -18.19 -13.39
N ILE A 39 25.23 -18.68 -13.54
CA ILE A 39 24.03 -17.85 -13.52
C ILE A 39 23.85 -17.25 -12.13
N LEU A 40 23.98 -18.06 -11.07
CA LEU A 40 23.89 -17.60 -9.68
C LEU A 40 25.01 -16.63 -9.32
N THR A 41 26.24 -16.89 -9.77
CA THR A 41 27.38 -16.00 -9.53
C THR A 41 27.18 -14.65 -10.20
N LYS A 42 26.69 -14.64 -11.44
CA LYS A 42 26.36 -13.42 -12.17
C LYS A 42 25.22 -12.66 -11.47
N LEU A 43 24.14 -13.34 -11.09
CA LEU A 43 23.03 -12.74 -10.36
C LEU A 43 23.49 -12.12 -9.03
N GLN A 44 24.30 -12.84 -8.26
CA GLN A 44 24.86 -12.34 -7.00
C GLN A 44 25.69 -11.07 -7.22
N LYS A 45 26.50 -11.03 -8.27
CA LYS A 45 27.34 -9.86 -8.61
C LYS A 45 26.49 -8.68 -9.09
N ASP A 46 25.54 -8.93 -9.98
CA ASP A 46 24.71 -7.89 -10.60
C ASP A 46 23.70 -7.29 -9.59
N CYS A 47 23.25 -8.07 -8.60
CA CYS A 47 22.38 -7.62 -7.52
C CYS A 47 23.14 -7.11 -6.29
N ALA A 48 24.48 -7.15 -6.29
CA ALA A 48 25.26 -6.66 -5.15
C ALA A 48 25.07 -5.15 -4.98
N THR A 49 24.73 -4.72 -3.76
CA THR A 49 24.57 -3.32 -3.38
C THR A 49 25.65 -2.89 -2.39
N PRO A 50 26.94 -2.83 -2.79
CA PRO A 50 28.01 -2.41 -1.90
C PRO A 50 27.81 -0.96 -1.49
N LEU A 51 28.41 -0.56 -0.36
CA LEU A 51 28.22 0.77 0.24
C LEU A 51 28.37 1.96 -0.74
N PRO A 52 29.33 1.98 -1.70
CA PRO A 52 29.41 3.05 -2.69
C PRO A 52 28.18 3.16 -3.60
N VAL A 53 27.57 2.03 -3.98
CA VAL A 53 26.35 2.01 -4.78
C VAL A 53 25.18 2.53 -3.96
N LEU A 54 25.05 2.10 -2.71
CA LEU A 54 23.98 2.59 -1.81
C LEU A 54 24.07 4.10 -1.55
N ARG A 55 25.28 4.64 -1.37
CA ARG A 55 25.50 6.09 -1.26
C ARG A 55 25.06 6.83 -2.52
N HIS A 56 25.45 6.32 -3.69
CA HIS A 56 25.03 6.92 -4.96
C HIS A 56 23.49 6.91 -5.13
N VAL A 57 22.83 5.81 -4.77
CA VAL A 57 21.35 5.73 -4.79
C VAL A 57 20.73 6.74 -3.83
N ALA A 58 21.26 6.88 -2.62
CA ALA A 58 20.77 7.85 -1.64
C ALA A 58 20.93 9.31 -2.14
N ASP A 59 22.08 9.64 -2.72
CA ASP A 59 22.35 10.97 -3.27
C ASP A 59 21.41 11.29 -4.45
N ALA A 60 21.19 10.31 -5.34
CA ALA A 60 20.26 10.44 -6.46
C ALA A 60 18.82 10.63 -5.97
N MET A 61 18.37 9.82 -5.01
CA MET A 61 17.04 9.96 -4.41
C MET A 61 16.85 11.34 -3.76
N ALA A 62 17.87 11.83 -3.03
CA ALA A 62 17.83 13.16 -2.43
C ALA A 62 17.78 14.28 -3.49
N ALA A 63 18.45 14.12 -4.63
CA ALA A 63 18.35 15.04 -5.75
C ALA A 63 16.94 15.03 -6.37
N ASP A 64 16.36 13.85 -6.59
CA ASP A 64 15.00 13.69 -7.10
C ASP A 64 13.94 14.28 -6.15
N MET A 65 14.10 14.11 -4.84
CA MET A 65 13.22 14.73 -3.84
C MET A 65 13.27 16.26 -3.94
N ARG A 66 14.47 16.85 -4.05
CA ARG A 66 14.63 18.31 -4.21
C ARG A 66 13.99 18.80 -5.51
N ALA A 67 14.18 18.07 -6.61
CA ALA A 67 13.61 18.42 -7.91
C ALA A 67 12.08 18.32 -7.91
N GLY A 68 11.50 17.26 -7.30
CA GLY A 68 10.06 17.09 -7.16
C GLY A 68 9.38 18.12 -6.25
N LEU A 69 10.10 18.62 -5.23
CA LEU A 69 9.61 19.70 -4.36
C LEU A 69 9.71 21.10 -5.01
N ALA A 70 10.62 21.29 -5.96
CA ALA A 70 10.85 22.60 -6.57
C ALA A 70 9.74 23.00 -7.54
N VAL A 71 9.16 22.04 -8.26
CA VAL A 71 8.07 22.27 -9.22
C VAL A 71 7.29 20.97 -9.46
N ASP A 72 5.98 21.10 -9.67
CA ASP A 72 5.13 19.97 -10.06
C ASP A 72 5.70 19.27 -11.31
N GLY A 73 6.06 18.00 -11.16
CA GLY A 73 6.65 17.20 -12.24
C GLY A 73 8.15 17.43 -12.47
N GLY A 74 8.86 18.09 -11.54
CA GLY A 74 10.31 18.27 -11.60
C GLY A 74 11.14 16.98 -11.47
N SER A 75 10.53 15.90 -10.98
CA SER A 75 11.09 14.54 -10.95
C SER A 75 9.96 13.51 -11.08
N ASP A 76 10.33 12.23 -11.23
CA ASP A 76 9.42 11.10 -11.11
C ASP A 76 8.87 10.96 -9.68
N LEU A 77 9.62 11.43 -8.67
CA LEU A 77 9.11 11.57 -7.30
C LEU A 77 8.11 12.72 -7.24
N LYS A 78 6.84 12.40 -6.98
CA LYS A 78 5.74 13.37 -7.00
C LYS A 78 5.75 14.38 -5.86
N MET A 79 6.38 14.05 -4.74
CA MET A 79 6.52 14.92 -3.55
C MET A 79 5.20 15.65 -3.19
N ILE A 80 4.10 14.90 -3.16
CA ILE A 80 2.75 15.44 -2.97
C ILE A 80 2.62 16.05 -1.57
N LEU A 81 2.14 17.29 -1.48
CA LEU A 81 1.87 17.95 -0.20
C LEU A 81 0.76 17.21 0.56
N SER A 82 1.01 16.91 1.84
CA SER A 82 0.08 16.18 2.70
C SER A 82 -1.02 17.05 3.30
N TYR A 83 -0.84 18.39 3.28
CA TYR A 83 -1.71 19.36 3.96
C TYR A 83 -1.87 19.16 5.49
N VAL A 84 -1.00 18.34 6.10
CA VAL A 84 -0.92 18.21 7.55
C VAL A 84 -0.08 19.36 8.08
N ASP A 85 -0.75 20.37 8.66
CA ASP A 85 -0.08 21.57 9.19
C ASP A 85 0.67 21.30 10.50
N SER A 86 0.22 20.32 11.28
CA SER A 86 0.83 19.97 12.57
C SER A 86 0.64 18.49 12.85
N LEU A 87 1.74 17.82 13.19
CA LEU A 87 1.68 16.43 13.66
C LEU A 87 1.18 16.37 15.11
N PRO A 88 0.66 15.21 15.55
CA PRO A 88 0.18 15.04 16.92
C PRO A 88 1.26 15.31 17.96
N THR A 89 0.87 15.90 19.07
CA THR A 89 1.75 16.28 20.19
C THR A 89 1.73 15.27 21.34
N GLY A 90 0.79 14.33 21.32
CA GLY A 90 0.49 13.45 22.43
C GLY A 90 -0.51 14.04 23.43
N ASN A 91 -0.79 15.35 23.38
CA ASN A 91 -1.71 16.02 24.31
C ASN A 91 -3.19 15.91 23.91
N GLU A 92 -3.46 15.35 22.74
CA GLU A 92 -4.81 15.24 22.18
C GLU A 92 -5.72 14.42 23.11
N LYS A 93 -6.96 14.89 23.27
CA LYS A 93 -7.99 14.24 24.09
C LYS A 93 -9.29 14.16 23.32
N GLY A 94 -10.03 13.08 23.55
CA GLY A 94 -11.37 12.89 23.01
C GLY A 94 -11.50 11.65 22.14
N LEU A 95 -12.71 11.47 21.60
CA LEU A 95 -13.08 10.38 20.74
C LEU A 95 -12.87 10.77 19.28
N PHE A 96 -12.07 9.99 18.56
CA PHE A 96 -11.82 10.18 17.13
C PHE A 96 -12.11 8.88 16.38
N TYR A 97 -12.63 9.01 15.16
CA TYR A 97 -12.84 7.90 14.25
C TYR A 97 -11.77 7.93 13.15
N ALA A 98 -11.47 6.76 12.60
CA ALA A 98 -10.74 6.66 11.36
C ALA A 98 -11.34 5.61 10.44
N LEU A 99 -11.22 5.87 9.14
CA LEU A 99 -11.60 4.98 8.06
C LEU A 99 -10.36 4.75 7.21
N ASP A 100 -9.94 3.50 7.06
CA ASP A 100 -8.82 3.12 6.20
C ASP A 100 -9.32 2.29 5.02
N LEU A 101 -9.23 2.87 3.83
CA LEU A 101 -9.52 2.21 2.56
C LEU A 101 -8.22 2.02 1.78
N GLY A 102 -7.68 0.80 1.85
CA GLY A 102 -6.37 0.47 1.32
C GLY A 102 -6.29 -0.69 0.33
N GLY A 103 -7.38 -1.44 0.12
CA GLY A 103 -7.40 -2.62 -0.75
C GLY A 103 -8.78 -3.27 -0.81
N THR A 104 -8.85 -4.60 -0.89
CA THR A 104 -10.10 -5.38 -0.93
C THR A 104 -10.87 -5.39 0.40
N ASN A 105 -10.31 -4.77 1.44
CA ASN A 105 -10.95 -4.56 2.72
C ASN A 105 -10.82 -3.08 3.09
N PHE A 106 -11.78 -2.58 3.85
CA PHE A 106 -11.59 -1.34 4.61
C PHE A 106 -11.68 -1.62 6.11
N ARG A 107 -11.13 -0.70 6.89
CA ARG A 107 -11.20 -0.74 8.35
C ARG A 107 -11.90 0.51 8.84
N VAL A 108 -12.83 0.34 9.76
CA VAL A 108 -13.38 1.42 10.57
C VAL A 108 -12.86 1.25 11.98
N LEU A 109 -12.41 2.33 12.61
CA LEU A 109 -11.90 2.29 13.96
C LEU A 109 -12.26 3.56 14.72
N ARG A 110 -12.27 3.45 16.05
CA ARG A 110 -12.38 4.57 16.97
C ARG A 110 -11.30 4.49 18.03
N VAL A 111 -10.82 5.64 18.44
CA VAL A 111 -9.79 5.79 19.47
C VAL A 111 -10.24 6.83 20.49
N GLN A 112 -10.13 6.47 21.76
CA GLN A 112 -10.27 7.41 22.88
C GLN A 112 -8.88 7.87 23.30
N LEU A 113 -8.56 9.14 23.10
CA LEU A 113 -7.31 9.76 23.51
C LEU A 113 -7.48 10.44 24.88
N GLY A 114 -6.48 10.26 25.76
CA GLY A 114 -6.44 10.80 27.13
C GLY A 114 -5.30 11.80 27.38
N GLY A 115 -4.59 12.24 26.34
CA GLY A 115 -3.46 13.17 26.44
C GLY A 115 -2.15 12.48 26.82
N LYS A 116 -1.13 13.26 27.22
CA LYS A 116 0.26 12.77 27.30
C LYS A 116 0.48 11.68 28.35
N ASP A 117 -0.31 11.69 29.42
CA ASP A 117 -0.18 10.74 30.53
C ASP A 117 -0.90 9.42 30.22
N GLU A 118 -2.15 9.47 29.75
CA GLU A 118 -2.96 8.27 29.51
C GLU A 118 -2.79 7.71 28.09
N ARG A 119 -2.31 8.53 27.15
CA ARG A 119 -2.13 8.21 25.73
C ARG A 119 -3.43 7.68 25.12
N VAL A 120 -3.40 6.46 24.57
CA VAL A 120 -4.57 5.78 24.01
C VAL A 120 -5.28 5.02 25.12
N VAL A 121 -6.44 5.53 25.53
CA VAL A 121 -7.28 4.94 26.59
C VAL A 121 -8.02 3.70 26.11
N ALA A 122 -8.51 3.74 24.87
CA ALA A 122 -9.22 2.62 24.25
C ALA A 122 -9.13 2.71 22.73
N THR A 123 -9.09 1.56 22.08
CA THR A 123 -9.15 1.42 20.62
C THR A 123 -10.04 0.26 20.27
N GLU A 124 -10.91 0.45 19.29
CA GLU A 124 -11.72 -0.61 18.69
C GLU A 124 -11.71 -0.44 17.17
N PHE A 125 -11.73 -1.57 16.45
CA PHE A 125 -11.81 -1.55 15.00
C PHE A 125 -12.62 -2.75 14.48
N GLU A 126 -13.21 -2.57 13.31
CA GLU A 126 -13.82 -3.62 12.51
C GLU A 126 -13.24 -3.57 11.10
N GLN A 127 -12.94 -4.75 10.55
CA GLN A 127 -12.52 -4.91 9.17
C GLN A 127 -13.68 -5.47 8.35
N VAL A 128 -13.96 -4.82 7.24
CA VAL A 128 -15.07 -5.17 6.35
C VAL A 128 -14.49 -5.51 4.98
N SER A 129 -14.80 -6.71 4.49
CA SER A 129 -14.46 -7.12 3.13
C SER A 129 -15.35 -6.39 2.15
N ILE A 130 -14.76 -5.83 1.09
CA ILE A 130 -15.49 -5.16 0.02
C ILE A 130 -15.94 -6.25 -0.97
N PRO A 131 -17.25 -6.38 -1.22
CA PRO A 131 -17.75 -7.26 -2.28
C PRO A 131 -17.08 -6.92 -3.61
N GLN A 132 -16.66 -7.94 -4.35
CA GLN A 132 -15.85 -7.75 -5.55
C GLN A 132 -16.55 -6.89 -6.60
N GLU A 133 -17.88 -7.03 -6.72
CA GLU A 133 -18.74 -6.23 -7.59
C GLU A 133 -18.61 -4.72 -7.31
N LEU A 134 -18.44 -4.31 -6.06
CA LEU A 134 -18.29 -2.89 -5.69
C LEU A 134 -16.93 -2.32 -6.08
N MET A 135 -15.92 -3.16 -6.34
CA MET A 135 -14.63 -2.71 -6.88
C MET A 135 -14.74 -2.27 -8.35
N PHE A 136 -15.81 -2.66 -9.04
CA PHE A 136 -16.11 -2.32 -10.44
C PHE A 136 -17.43 -1.55 -10.61
N GLY A 137 -18.12 -1.25 -9.51
CA GLY A 137 -19.41 -0.55 -9.51
C GLY A 137 -19.28 0.96 -9.74
N THR A 138 -20.22 1.69 -9.18
CA THR A 138 -20.26 3.15 -9.21
C THR A 138 -19.68 3.76 -7.94
N SER A 139 -19.26 5.03 -8.04
CA SER A 139 -18.84 5.81 -6.87
C SER A 139 -19.87 5.78 -5.75
N GLU A 140 -21.16 5.89 -6.08
CA GLU A 140 -22.22 5.93 -5.08
C GLU A 140 -22.33 4.61 -4.33
N GLU A 141 -22.37 3.48 -5.05
CA GLU A 141 -22.47 2.14 -4.45
C GLU A 141 -21.30 1.82 -3.51
N LEU A 142 -20.06 2.14 -3.90
CA LEU A 142 -18.89 1.88 -3.05
C LEU A 142 -18.93 2.74 -1.78
N PHE A 143 -19.15 4.06 -1.91
CA PHE A 143 -19.12 4.94 -0.74
C PHE A 143 -20.32 4.73 0.18
N ASP A 144 -21.50 4.35 -0.35
CA ASP A 144 -22.66 3.98 0.46
C ASP A 144 -22.42 2.68 1.23
N PHE A 145 -21.78 1.68 0.63
CA PHE A 145 -21.37 0.47 1.34
C PHE A 145 -20.41 0.80 2.49
N ILE A 146 -19.40 1.64 2.24
CA ILE A 146 -18.44 2.07 3.28
C ILE A 146 -19.16 2.84 4.40
N ALA A 147 -20.02 3.79 4.05
CA ALA A 147 -20.80 4.57 5.02
C ALA A 147 -21.73 3.68 5.85
N SER A 148 -22.31 2.62 5.25
CA SER A 148 -23.14 1.66 5.99
C SER A 148 -22.33 0.87 7.03
N GLY A 149 -21.09 0.47 6.71
CA GLY A 149 -20.19 -0.20 7.65
C GLY A 149 -19.78 0.74 8.79
N LEU A 150 -19.49 2.00 8.47
CA LEU A 150 -19.23 3.03 9.47
C LEU A 150 -20.43 3.28 10.38
N ALA A 151 -21.66 3.33 9.83
CA ALA A 151 -22.88 3.50 10.60
C ALA A 151 -23.11 2.36 11.59
N GLN A 152 -22.97 1.12 11.14
CA GLN A 152 -23.10 -0.06 11.99
C GLN A 152 -22.05 -0.07 13.11
N PHE A 153 -20.82 0.35 12.82
CA PHE A 153 -19.76 0.44 13.81
C PHE A 153 -20.03 1.55 14.85
N ALA A 154 -20.54 2.70 14.40
CA ALA A 154 -20.88 3.82 15.26
C ALA A 154 -22.06 3.54 16.21
N GLN A 155 -23.02 2.72 15.79
CA GLN A 155 -24.12 2.27 16.67
C GLN A 155 -23.64 1.45 17.87
N LYS A 156 -22.46 0.84 17.78
CA LYS A 156 -21.82 0.08 18.86
C LYS A 156 -21.05 0.98 19.82
N GLU A 157 -21.08 2.30 19.66
CA GLU A 157 -20.38 3.24 20.54
C GLU A 157 -20.94 3.18 21.97
N GLY A 158 -20.04 3.10 22.95
CA GLY A 158 -20.38 3.09 24.36
C GLY A 158 -19.19 2.74 25.24
N GLY A 159 -19.42 2.62 26.55
CA GLY A 159 -18.38 2.22 27.49
C GLY A 159 -17.25 3.24 27.61
N LYS A 160 -16.05 2.87 27.17
CA LYS A 160 -14.83 3.72 27.29
C LYS A 160 -14.79 4.86 26.27
N PHE A 161 -15.63 4.83 25.25
CA PHE A 161 -15.68 5.83 24.18
C PHE A 161 -16.72 6.90 24.51
N HIS A 162 -16.27 8.14 24.63
CA HIS A 162 -17.10 9.26 25.07
C HIS A 162 -17.00 10.42 24.09
N LEU A 163 -18.10 10.69 23.38
CA LEU A 163 -18.24 11.91 22.59
C LEU A 163 -18.78 13.04 23.49
N PRO A 164 -18.06 14.17 23.65
CA PRO A 164 -18.56 15.30 24.41
C PRO A 164 -19.83 15.88 23.79
N ARG A 165 -20.79 16.31 24.63
CA ARG A 165 -22.05 16.87 24.17
C ARG A 165 -21.82 18.08 23.28
N GLY A 166 -22.48 18.11 22.12
CA GLY A 166 -22.37 19.21 21.15
C GLY A 166 -21.14 19.12 20.23
N ARG A 167 -20.35 18.04 20.30
CA ARG A 167 -19.32 17.74 19.30
C ARG A 167 -19.83 16.73 18.28
N ILE A 168 -19.46 16.97 17.03
CA ILE A 168 -19.67 16.04 15.91
C ILE A 168 -18.51 15.05 15.92
N ARG A 169 -18.74 13.80 15.48
CA ARG A 169 -17.67 12.81 15.34
C ARG A 169 -16.75 13.20 14.17
N GLU A 170 -15.46 13.32 14.47
CA GLU A 170 -14.44 13.64 13.49
C GLU A 170 -13.80 12.35 12.95
N ILE A 171 -13.68 12.24 11.63
CA ILE A 171 -13.12 11.06 10.95
C ILE A 171 -11.83 11.44 10.23
N GLY A 172 -10.74 10.74 10.56
CA GLY A 172 -9.56 10.66 9.69
C GLY A 172 -9.79 9.63 8.59
N PHE A 173 -9.87 10.07 7.34
CA PHE A 173 -10.06 9.22 6.17
C PHE A 173 -8.70 8.89 5.54
N THR A 174 -8.17 7.71 5.85
CA THR A 174 -7.01 7.16 5.16
C THR A 174 -7.43 6.55 3.83
N PHE A 175 -7.06 7.19 2.72
CA PHE A 175 -7.43 6.76 1.38
C PHE A 175 -6.17 6.46 0.57
N SER A 176 -5.79 5.19 0.53
CA SER A 176 -4.48 4.76 0.04
C SER A 176 -4.51 4.48 -1.46
N PHE A 177 -4.98 5.47 -2.23
CA PHE A 177 -4.93 5.52 -3.69
C PHE A 177 -4.28 6.84 -4.14
N PRO A 178 -3.80 6.92 -5.39
CA PRO A 178 -3.27 8.17 -5.92
C PRO A 178 -4.30 9.30 -5.90
N VAL A 179 -4.10 10.28 -5.02
CA VAL A 179 -4.95 11.46 -4.86
C VAL A 179 -4.11 12.72 -5.04
N LYS A 180 -4.67 13.70 -5.75
CA LYS A 180 -4.20 15.09 -5.72
C LYS A 180 -4.94 15.79 -4.58
N GLN A 181 -4.32 15.82 -3.41
CA GLN A 181 -4.89 16.48 -2.25
C GLN A 181 -4.90 18.00 -2.48
N THR A 182 -5.96 18.68 -2.03
CA THR A 182 -6.18 20.12 -2.26
C THR A 182 -6.35 20.92 -0.96
N SER A 183 -6.73 20.25 0.13
CA SER A 183 -6.70 20.73 1.51
C SER A 183 -6.52 19.54 2.45
N ILE A 184 -6.44 19.77 3.76
CA ILE A 184 -6.42 18.67 4.74
C ILE A 184 -7.66 17.78 4.61
N ASP A 185 -8.81 18.32 4.21
CA ASP A 185 -10.11 17.63 4.13
C ASP A 185 -10.70 17.58 2.71
N SER A 186 -9.87 17.65 1.66
CA SER A 186 -10.31 17.46 0.27
C SER A 186 -9.23 16.88 -0.61
N GLY A 187 -9.60 16.03 -1.57
CA GLY A 187 -8.63 15.49 -2.51
C GLY A 187 -9.26 14.76 -3.69
N ILE A 188 -8.71 15.03 -4.87
CA ILE A 188 -9.22 14.50 -6.13
C ILE A 188 -8.54 13.17 -6.46
N LEU A 189 -9.33 12.11 -6.63
CA LEU A 189 -8.80 10.82 -7.10
C LEU A 189 -8.18 11.00 -8.50
N ILE A 190 -6.89 10.67 -8.63
CA ILE A 190 -6.19 10.70 -9.92
C ILE A 190 -6.57 9.46 -10.73
N LYS A 191 -6.38 8.28 -10.15
CA LYS A 191 -6.75 6.99 -10.76
C LYS A 191 -6.90 5.91 -9.72
N TRP A 192 -7.77 4.94 -10.00
CA TRP A 192 -7.83 3.72 -9.23
C TRP A 192 -6.60 2.84 -9.44
N THR A 193 -6.26 2.06 -8.42
CA THR A 193 -5.20 1.05 -8.42
C THR A 193 -5.68 -0.18 -7.65
N LYS A 194 -4.82 -1.18 -7.42
CA LYS A 194 -5.13 -2.32 -6.53
C LYS A 194 -6.38 -3.12 -6.94
N GLY A 195 -6.63 -3.20 -8.25
CA GLY A 195 -7.78 -3.92 -8.82
C GLY A 195 -9.11 -3.17 -8.79
N PHE A 196 -9.15 -1.93 -8.29
CA PHE A 196 -10.34 -1.08 -8.38
C PHE A 196 -10.48 -0.47 -9.77
N ALA A 197 -11.72 -0.37 -10.24
CA ALA A 197 -12.13 0.31 -11.46
C ALA A 197 -13.52 0.93 -11.29
N VAL A 198 -13.73 1.64 -10.18
CA VAL A 198 -15.04 2.23 -9.83
C VAL A 198 -15.36 3.42 -10.73
N SER A 199 -16.49 3.33 -11.41
CA SER A 199 -16.95 4.33 -12.36
C SER A 199 -17.37 5.64 -11.67
N GLY A 200 -17.07 6.76 -12.32
CA GLY A 200 -17.51 8.08 -11.87
C GLY A 200 -16.84 8.60 -10.60
N THR A 201 -15.72 8.03 -10.14
CA THR A 201 -14.93 8.58 -9.00
C THR A 201 -13.69 9.35 -9.45
N ALA A 202 -13.03 8.91 -10.53
CA ALA A 202 -11.83 9.59 -11.03
C ALA A 202 -12.14 11.05 -11.41
N GLY A 203 -11.30 11.98 -10.96
CA GLY A 203 -11.54 13.42 -11.12
C GLY A 203 -12.53 14.04 -10.12
N LYS A 204 -13.06 13.28 -9.16
CA LYS A 204 -13.90 13.79 -8.07
C LYS A 204 -13.18 13.83 -6.73
N ASP A 205 -13.66 14.73 -5.87
CA ASP A 205 -13.23 14.81 -4.48
C ASP A 205 -13.80 13.63 -3.66
N VAL A 206 -12.90 12.77 -3.17
CA VAL A 206 -13.26 11.55 -2.44
C VAL A 206 -13.82 11.85 -1.05
N VAL A 207 -13.45 12.99 -0.45
CA VAL A 207 -14.02 13.42 0.84
C VAL A 207 -15.46 13.84 0.66
N ALA A 208 -15.75 14.60 -0.40
CA ALA A 208 -17.12 14.95 -0.75
C ALA A 208 -17.98 13.71 -1.06
N CYS A 209 -17.42 12.70 -1.72
CA CYS A 209 -18.11 11.43 -1.95
C CYS A 209 -18.48 10.72 -0.64
N LEU A 210 -17.55 10.61 0.31
CA LEU A 210 -17.80 9.99 1.61
C LEU A 210 -18.78 10.79 2.46
N ASN A 211 -18.64 12.12 2.54
CA ASN A 211 -19.56 12.98 3.29
C ASN A 211 -21.01 12.84 2.79
N LYS A 212 -21.22 12.81 1.46
CA LYS A 212 -22.55 12.59 0.88
C LYS A 212 -23.12 11.20 1.21
N ALA A 213 -22.28 10.18 1.22
CA ALA A 213 -22.70 8.84 1.62
C ALA A 213 -23.09 8.78 3.11
N MET A 214 -22.30 9.43 3.98
CA MET A 214 -22.63 9.56 5.41
C MET A 214 -23.95 10.32 5.63
N GLU A 215 -24.19 11.39 4.88
CA GLU A 215 -25.45 12.15 4.91
C GLU A 215 -26.65 11.28 4.53
N ARG A 216 -26.55 10.50 3.44
CA ARG A 216 -27.60 9.53 3.05
C ARG A 216 -27.89 8.47 4.11
N GLN A 217 -26.87 8.08 4.88
CA GLN A 217 -27.00 7.14 6.00
C GLN A 217 -27.47 7.80 7.31
N GLY A 218 -27.66 9.13 7.34
CA GLY A 218 -28.04 9.88 8.54
C GLY A 218 -26.95 9.92 9.62
N LEU A 219 -25.68 9.80 9.24
CA LEU A 219 -24.55 9.83 10.16
C LEU A 219 -24.15 11.27 10.52
N ASP A 220 -24.23 11.61 11.81
CA ASP A 220 -23.72 12.87 12.36
C ASP A 220 -22.19 12.78 12.57
N MET A 221 -21.46 12.81 11.45
CA MET A 221 -20.01 12.76 11.38
C MET A 221 -19.47 13.66 10.27
N ARG A 222 -18.21 14.08 10.40
CA ARG A 222 -17.50 14.86 9.38
C ARG A 222 -16.10 14.28 9.17
N VAL A 223 -15.68 14.17 7.91
CA VAL A 223 -14.26 13.97 7.58
C VAL A 223 -13.48 15.23 7.94
N SER A 224 -12.56 15.12 8.90
CA SER A 224 -11.70 16.22 9.35
C SER A 224 -10.34 16.21 8.68
N ALA A 225 -9.90 15.05 8.19
CA ALA A 225 -8.65 14.91 7.44
C ALA A 225 -8.73 13.76 6.44
N LEU A 226 -8.29 14.02 5.21
CA LEU A 226 -7.88 13.04 4.22
C LEU A 226 -6.38 12.79 4.39
N VAL A 227 -6.00 11.53 4.52
CA VAL A 227 -4.63 11.16 4.86
C VAL A 227 -4.17 10.02 3.96
N ASN A 228 -2.90 10.03 3.56
CA ASN A 228 -2.25 8.85 3.00
C ASN A 228 -1.74 7.94 4.12
N ASP A 229 -1.79 6.62 3.96
CA ASP A 229 -1.31 5.64 4.95
C ASP A 229 0.11 5.92 5.49
N THR A 230 1.02 6.39 4.64
CA THR A 230 2.39 6.76 5.06
C THR A 230 2.39 7.99 5.98
N VAL A 231 1.55 8.98 5.69
CA VAL A 231 1.37 10.18 6.54
C VAL A 231 0.71 9.81 7.86
N GLY A 232 -0.30 8.93 7.83
CA GLY A 232 -0.94 8.39 9.04
C GLY A 232 0.03 7.60 9.91
N THR A 233 0.95 6.87 9.29
CA THR A 233 2.04 6.15 9.98
C THR A 233 2.99 7.13 10.67
N LEU A 234 3.41 8.20 9.98
CA LEU A 234 4.25 9.26 10.55
C LEU A 234 3.55 9.95 11.74
N ALA A 235 2.28 10.33 11.59
CA ALA A 235 1.50 10.98 12.64
C ALA A 235 1.31 10.07 13.85
N GLY A 236 1.01 8.79 13.63
CA GLY A 236 0.91 7.79 14.69
C GLY A 236 2.23 7.60 15.43
N ALA A 237 3.36 7.55 14.73
CA ALA A 237 4.68 7.46 15.35
C ALA A 237 4.99 8.72 16.17
N ARG A 238 4.77 9.92 15.60
CA ARG A 238 4.96 11.20 16.30
C ARG A 238 4.12 11.34 17.56
N TYR A 239 2.90 10.78 17.56
CA TYR A 239 2.04 10.80 18.74
C TYR A 239 2.70 10.09 19.93
N TRP A 240 3.45 9.01 19.70
CA TRP A 240 4.08 8.21 20.76
C TRP A 240 5.49 8.68 21.09
N ASP A 241 6.22 9.18 20.10
CA ASP A 241 7.63 9.51 20.20
C ASP A 241 7.89 10.95 19.75
N ASP A 242 8.47 11.73 20.67
CA ASP A 242 8.81 13.13 20.45
C ASP A 242 10.00 13.31 19.50
N ASP A 243 10.80 12.26 19.26
CA ASP A 243 11.98 12.26 18.39
C ASP A 243 11.67 11.97 16.92
N VAL A 244 10.42 11.62 16.59
CA VAL A 244 9.99 11.40 15.20
C VAL A 244 9.80 12.75 14.50
N MET A 245 10.63 13.08 13.50
CA MET A 245 10.46 14.24 12.58
C MET A 245 11.08 14.00 11.21
#